data_AF-A0A9Y2MVK1-F1
#
_entry.id   AF-A0A9Y2MVK1-F1
#
_cell.length_a   1.000
_cell.length_b   1.000
_cell.length_c   1.000
_cell.angle_alpha   90.00
_cell.angle_beta   90.00
_cell.angle_gamma   90.00
#
_symmetry.space_group_name_H-M   'P 1'
#
loop_
_entity.id
_entity.type
_entity.pdbx_description
1 polymer ?
#
loop_
_entity_poly.entity_id
_entity_poly.type
_entity_poly.pdbx_seq_one_letter_code
_entity_poly.pdbx_strand_id
1 'polypeptide(L)' 'MFVIHAAIALVGAQTEAHLPCHGSRGVIGMVKGILMQRRDVDATPAFRVLVDASQHGNMTLHEVAAWLVEHRRDL' A
#
# COMPACT_ATOMS: atom_id res chain seq x y z
N MET A 1 -15.64 -17.44 -11.01
CA MET A 1 -15.90 -16.70 -9.76
C MET A 1 -14.65 -16.75 -8.88
N PHE A 2 -13.73 -15.80 -9.04
CA PHE A 2 -12.59 -15.65 -8.13
C PHE A 2 -12.89 -14.44 -7.24
N VAL A 3 -13.54 -14.68 -6.10
CA VAL A 3 -13.70 -13.68 -5.05
C VAL A 3 -12.75 -14.07 -3.93
N ILE A 4 -11.56 -13.48 -3.94
CA ILE A 4 -10.72 -13.47 -2.74
C ILE A 4 -11.31 -12.40 -1.83
N HIS A 5 -12.01 -12.86 -0.80
CA HIS A 5 -12.46 -12.04 0.32
C HIS A 5 -11.24 -11.69 1.17
N ALA A 6 -10.71 -10.48 1.00
CA ALA A 6 -9.84 -9.85 1.98
C ALA A 6 -10.45 -8.49 2.33
N ALA A 7 -11.42 -8.53 3.25
CA ALA A 7 -11.99 -7.33 3.85
C ALA A 7 -10.91 -6.65 4.69
N ILE A 8 -10.39 -5.52 4.21
CA ILE A 8 -9.66 -4.56 5.05
C ILE A 8 -10.53 -3.32 5.09
N ALA A 9 -11.25 -3.15 6.20
CA ALA A 9 -11.96 -1.94 6.53
C ALA A 9 -10.92 -0.86 6.90
N LEU A 10 -10.52 -0.05 5.92
CA LEU A 10 -9.70 1.13 6.18
C LEU A 10 -10.64 2.34 6.32
N VAL A 11 -10.91 2.73 7.56
CA VAL A 11 -11.64 3.95 7.89
C VAL A 11 -10.86 5.15 7.33
N GLY A 12 -11.60 6.06 6.69
CA GLY A 12 -11.03 7.11 5.86
C GLY A 12 -10.07 8.05 6.59
N ALA A 13 -9.01 8.43 5.87
CA ALA A 13 -8.22 9.61 6.16
C ALA A 13 -8.11 10.41 4.86
N GLN A 14 -9.05 11.34 4.66
CA GLN A 14 -8.84 12.46 3.77
C GLN A 14 -7.69 13.29 4.36
N THR A 15 -6.56 13.41 3.67
CA THR A 15 -5.62 14.49 3.96
C THR A 15 -5.04 15.02 2.67
N GLU A 16 -5.39 16.27 2.41
CA GLU A 16 -4.75 17.13 1.44
C GLU A 16 -3.27 17.25 1.81
N ALA A 17 -2.37 16.68 1.02
CA ALA A 17 -0.93 16.87 1.21
C ALA A 17 -0.24 17.16 -0.13
N HIS A 18 0.01 18.45 -0.31
CA HIS A 18 0.75 19.05 -1.40
C HIS A 18 2.26 18.77 -1.21
N LEU A 19 2.90 18.10 -2.19
CA LEU A 19 4.36 17.93 -2.46
C LEU A 19 5.23 17.15 -1.43
N PRO A 20 6.41 16.56 -1.79
CA PRO A 20 7.13 16.56 -3.08
C PRO A 20 7.42 15.16 -3.68
N CYS A 21 7.49 15.10 -5.01
CA CYS A 21 7.63 13.90 -5.85
C CYS A 21 9.02 13.21 -5.82
N HIS A 22 9.76 13.32 -4.71
CA HIS A 22 11.05 12.63 -4.51
C HIS A 22 11.09 11.65 -3.32
N GLY A 23 10.22 11.80 -2.31
CA GLY A 23 10.12 10.84 -1.19
C GLY A 23 9.21 9.64 -1.49
N SER A 24 8.25 9.79 -2.41
CA SER A 24 7.24 8.77 -2.70
C SER A 24 7.82 7.48 -3.30
N ARG A 25 8.86 7.59 -4.14
CA ARG A 25 9.54 6.43 -4.71
C ARG A 25 10.27 5.58 -3.65
N GLY A 26 10.70 6.18 -2.54
CA GLY A 26 11.38 5.48 -1.44
C GLY A 26 10.43 4.62 -0.61
N VAL A 27 9.35 5.21 -0.10
CA VAL A 27 8.39 4.49 0.77
C VAL A 27 7.61 3.41 0.02
N ILE A 28 7.23 3.66 -1.25
CA ILE A 28 6.58 2.66 -2.11
C ILE A 28 7.54 1.50 -2.41
N GLY A 29 8.83 1.79 -2.66
CA GLY A 29 9.84 0.74 -2.84
C GLY A 29 10.02 -0.11 -1.59
N MET A 30 10.07 0.52 -0.41
CA MET A 30 10.22 -0.17 0.88
C MET A 30 9.07 -1.12 1.16
N VAL A 31 7.82 -0.66 1.05
CA VAL A 31 6.66 -1.52 1.29
C VAL A 31 6.53 -2.62 0.24
N LYS A 32 6.90 -2.36 -1.03
CA LYS A 32 6.99 -3.42 -2.04
C LYS A 32 7.96 -4.51 -1.59
N GLY A 33 9.15 -4.15 -1.12
CA GLY A 33 10.13 -5.11 -0.60
C GLY A 33 9.60 -5.92 0.59
N ILE A 34 8.90 -5.26 1.52
CA ILE A 34 8.24 -5.94 2.65
C ILE A 34 7.18 -6.93 2.15
N LEU A 35 6.30 -6.51 1.24
CA LEU A 35 5.24 -7.35 0.69
C LEU A 35 5.82 -8.53 -0.11
N MET A 36 6.88 -8.29 -0.90
CA MET A 36 7.59 -9.34 -1.62
C MET A 36 8.12 -10.40 -0.66
N GLN A 37 8.83 -9.98 0.40
CA GLN A 37 9.38 -10.91 1.40
C GLN A 37 8.30 -11.62 2.21
N ARG A 38 7.22 -10.93 2.59
CA ARG A 38 6.16 -11.47 3.46
C ARG A 38 5.22 -12.42 2.73
N ARG A 39 4.98 -12.20 1.45
CA ARG A 39 4.01 -12.94 0.64
C ARG A 39 4.67 -13.90 -0.35
N ASP A 40 6.01 -13.92 -0.41
CA ASP A 40 6.80 -14.68 -1.39
C ASP A 40 6.35 -14.38 -2.84
N VAL A 41 6.29 -13.08 -3.16
CA VAL A 41 5.84 -12.60 -4.48
C VAL A 41 6.83 -11.63 -5.09
N ASP A 42 6.78 -11.51 -6.42
CA ASP A 42 7.55 -10.52 -7.14
C ASP A 42 6.99 -9.09 -7.03
N ALA A 43 7.78 -8.14 -7.52
CA ALA A 43 7.50 -6.71 -7.46
C ALA A 43 6.17 -6.31 -8.12
N THR A 44 5.72 -7.03 -9.16
CA THR A 44 4.47 -6.73 -9.88
C THR A 44 3.23 -7.07 -9.03
N PRO A 45 3.07 -8.31 -8.52
CA PRO A 45 2.02 -8.64 -7.56
C PRO A 45 2.03 -7.74 -6.31
N ALA A 46 3.21 -7.46 -5.74
CA ALA A 46 3.33 -6.60 -4.56
C ALA A 46 2.84 -5.16 -4.83
N PHE A 47 3.14 -4.61 -6.02
CA PHE A 47 2.65 -3.29 -6.40
C PHE A 47 1.13 -3.26 -6.59
N ARG A 48 0.56 -4.35 -7.12
CA ARG A 48 -0.89 -4.45 -7.30
C ARG A 48 -1.65 -4.39 -5.98
N VAL A 49 -1.11 -4.97 -4.91
CA VAL A 49 -1.68 -4.85 -3.55
C VAL A 49 -1.78 -3.38 -3.10
N LEU A 50 -0.77 -2.55 -3.40
CA LEU A 50 -0.79 -1.12 -3.09
C LEU A 50 -1.85 -0.38 -3.90
N VAL A 51 -1.97 -0.71 -5.20
CA VAL A 51 -2.98 -0.13 -6.09
C VAL A 51 -4.39 -0.47 -5.61
N ASP A 52 -4.64 -1.73 -5.27
CA ASP A 52 -5.94 -2.16 -4.76
C ASP A 52 -6.24 -1.46 -3.44
N ALA A 53 -5.29 -1.39 -2.49
CA ALA A 53 -5.49 -0.68 -1.23
C ALA A 53 -5.75 0.83 -1.40
N SER A 54 -5.07 1.48 -2.36
CA SER A 54 -5.29 2.89 -2.71
C SER A 54 -6.68 3.13 -3.28
N GLN A 55 -7.15 2.26 -4.18
CA GLN A 55 -8.48 2.35 -4.77
C GLN A 55 -9.59 2.12 -3.75
N HIS A 56 -9.43 1.18 -2.82
CA HIS A 56 -10.42 0.91 -1.78
C HIS A 56 -10.45 1.98 -0.69
N GLY A 57 -9.30 2.55 -0.32
CA GLY A 57 -9.20 3.57 0.74
C GLY A 57 -9.47 4.99 0.27
N ASN A 58 -9.61 5.23 -1.03
CA ASN A 58 -9.60 6.57 -1.64
C ASN A 58 -8.40 7.43 -1.17
N MET A 59 -7.26 6.77 -0.93
CA MET A 59 -6.02 7.37 -0.47
C MET A 59 -4.99 7.30 -1.59
N THR A 60 -4.02 8.21 -1.58
CA THR A 60 -2.91 8.14 -2.54
C THR A 60 -2.04 6.90 -2.27
N LEU A 61 -1.41 6.35 -3.31
CA LEU A 61 -0.42 5.25 -3.18
C LEU A 61 0.69 5.57 -2.16
N HIS A 62 1.04 6.84 -2.02
CA HIS A 62 2.01 7.30 -1.04
C HIS A 62 1.51 7.09 0.39
N GLU A 63 0.29 7.53 0.69
CA GLU A 63 -0.31 7.39 2.02
C GLU A 63 -0.54 5.93 2.38
N VAL A 64 -0.98 5.11 1.43
CA VAL A 64 -1.10 3.66 1.61
C VAL A 64 0.26 3.04 1.94
N ALA A 65 1.31 3.39 1.19
CA ALA A 65 2.64 2.87 1.44
C ALA A 65 3.18 3.31 2.81
N ALA A 66 2.99 4.58 3.19
CA ALA A 66 3.38 5.08 4.51
C ALA A 66 2.63 4.34 5.63
N TRP A 67 1.31 4.18 5.49
CA TRP A 67 0.48 3.47 6.46
C TRP A 67 0.90 2.01 6.63
N LEU A 68 1.18 1.30 5.53
CA LEU A 68 1.64 -0.09 5.56
C LEU A 68 3.04 -0.25 6.15
N VAL A 69 3.94 0.73 5.94
CA VAL A 69 5.27 0.72 6.58
C VAL A 69 5.14 0.88 8.09
N GLU A 70 4.24 1.74 8.56
CA GLU A 70 3.97 1.91 10.00
C GLU A 70 3.40 0.62 10.62
N HIS A 71 2.46 -0.03 9.93
CA HIS A 71 1.78 -1.26 10.39
C HIS A 71 2.46 -2.56 9.90
N ARG A 72 3.72 -2.50 9.45
CA ARG A 72 4.42 -3.67 8.87
C ARG A 72 4.65 -4.85 9.82
N ARG A 73 4.42 -4.64 11.12
CA ARG A 73 4.40 -5.71 12.13
C ARG A 73 3.16 -6.59 12.01
N ASP A 74 2.09 -6.05 11.44
CA ASP A 74 0.77 -6.67 11.31
C ASP A 74 0.54 -7.28 9.91
N LEU A 75 1.54 -7.20 9.02
CA LEU A 75 1.53 -7.73 7.64
C LEU A 75 2.07 -9.16 7.53
#